data_AF-A0A1F5D2G6-F1
#
_entry.id   AF-A0A1F5D2G6-F1
#
_cell.length_a   1.000
_cell.length_b   1.000
_cell.length_c   1.000
_cell.angle_alpha   90.00
_cell.angle_beta   90.00
_cell.angle_gamma   90.00
#
_symmetry.space_group_name_H-M   'P 1'
#
loop_
_entity.id
_entity.type
_entity.pdbx_description
1 polymer ?
#
loop_
_entity_poly.entity_id
_entity_poly.type
_entity_poly.pdbx_seq_one_letter_code
_entity_poly.pdbx_strand_id
1 'polypeptide(L)'
;MDSVDKIICVSPFLAILDVIAALYVKGLGDPFARYKVGLFANFLSGTEMLNLYVYAVAYLIVMFVLAIALLYAKDRLDSSSKQGRLGLLAVAGIAGVFYVVLSEGFIVNFFLRSILERGIDFLFWLTGVAYLAATFSVGFYVWHDVVAWVRSADARR
;
A
#
# COMPACT_ATOMS: atom_id res chain seq x y z
N MET A 1 14.91 -9.70 10.21
CA MET A 1 13.82 -9.07 9.44
C MET A 1 12.53 -9.36 10.18
N ASP A 2 11.97 -8.34 10.81
CA ASP A 2 10.67 -8.45 11.49
C ASP A 2 9.52 -8.37 10.47
N SER A 3 8.28 -8.48 10.92
CA SER A 3 7.12 -8.49 10.02
C SER A 3 6.89 -7.12 9.39
N VAL A 4 7.23 -6.04 10.09
CA VAL A 4 7.18 -4.68 9.55
C VAL A 4 8.18 -4.50 8.41
N ASP A 5 9.40 -5.03 8.52
CA ASP A 5 10.37 -5.02 7.41
C ASP A 5 9.81 -5.74 6.18
N LYS A 6 9.13 -6.87 6.37
CA LYS A 6 8.53 -7.63 5.26
C LYS A 6 7.46 -6.80 4.56
N ILE A 7 6.59 -6.12 5.31
CA ILE A 7 5.55 -5.25 4.74
C ILE A 7 6.18 -4.10 3.95
N ILE A 8 7.20 -3.45 4.50
CA ILE A 8 7.92 -2.37 3.81
C ILE A 8 8.55 -2.90 2.52
N CYS A 9 9.24 -4.04 2.57
CA CYS A 9 9.89 -4.66 1.42
C CYS A 9 8.90 -5.17 0.35
N VAL A 10 7.68 -5.54 0.73
CA VAL A 10 6.64 -5.98 -0.21
C VAL A 10 5.96 -4.80 -0.90
N SER A 11 5.95 -3.61 -0.28
CA SER A 11 5.25 -2.44 -0.83
C SER A 11 5.67 -2.04 -2.26
N PRO A 12 6.96 -2.08 -2.68
CA PRO A 12 7.32 -1.77 -4.07
C PRO A 12 6.82 -2.82 -5.05
N PHE A 13 6.72 -4.10 -4.65
CA PHE A 13 6.15 -5.15 -5.49
C PHE A 13 4.64 -4.96 -5.68
N LEU A 14 3.92 -4.57 -4.62
CA LEU A 14 2.51 -4.21 -4.74
C LEU A 14 2.31 -2.98 -5.65
N ALA A 15 3.24 -2.02 -5.63
CA ALA A 15 3.24 -0.89 -6.54
C ALA A 15 3.45 -1.31 -8.01
N ILE A 16 4.33 -2.28 -8.27
CA ILE A 16 4.48 -2.89 -9.61
C ILE A 16 3.18 -3.57 -10.04
N LEU A 17 2.53 -4.32 -9.14
CA LEU A 17 1.26 -4.97 -9.44
C LEU A 17 0.15 -3.95 -9.73
N ASP A 18 0.09 -2.83 -9.01
CA ASP A 18 -0.85 -1.74 -9.27
C ASP A 18 -0.62 -1.13 -10.67
N VAL A 19 0.64 -0.90 -11.05
CA VAL A 19 1.00 -0.44 -12.40
C VAL A 19 0.59 -1.46 -13.47
N ILE A 20 0.90 -2.74 -13.29
CA ILE A 20 0.56 -3.80 -14.26
C ILE A 20 -0.96 -3.89 -14.41
N ALA A 21 -1.72 -3.90 -13.32
CA ALA A 21 -3.17 -3.99 -13.34
C ALA A 21 -3.78 -2.77 -14.05
N ALA A 22 -3.26 -1.57 -13.79
CA ALA A 22 -3.66 -0.35 -14.49
C ALA A 22 -3.33 -0.41 -16.00
N LEU A 23 -2.14 -0.85 -16.39
CA LEU A 23 -1.76 -1.01 -17.80
C LEU A 23 -2.63 -2.05 -18.51
N TYR A 24 -2.98 -3.15 -17.82
CA TYR A 24 -3.87 -4.19 -18.33
C TYR A 24 -5.26 -3.63 -18.64
N VAL A 25 -5.84 -2.88 -17.70
CA VAL A 25 -7.12 -2.18 -17.88
C VAL A 25 -7.07 -1.24 -19.08
N LYS A 26 -6.00 -0.45 -19.22
CA LYS A 26 -5.82 0.41 -20.39
C LYS A 26 -5.78 -0.37 -21.69
N GLY A 27 -5.10 -1.52 -21.69
CA GLY A 27 -5.01 -2.43 -22.84
C GLY A 27 -6.36 -2.98 -23.29
N LEU A 28 -7.34 -3.05 -22.39
CA LEU A 28 -8.72 -3.42 -22.70
C LEU A 28 -9.55 -2.28 -23.32
N GLY A 29 -9.00 -1.06 -23.40
CA GLY A 29 -9.68 0.11 -23.96
C GLY A 29 -10.48 0.92 -22.94
N ASP A 30 -10.44 0.55 -21.66
CA ASP A 30 -11.18 1.25 -20.60
C ASP A 30 -10.45 2.52 -20.14
N PRO A 31 -11.14 3.66 -20.03
CA PRO A 31 -10.54 4.90 -19.57
C PRO A 31 -10.25 4.86 -18.07
N PHE A 32 -8.99 5.11 -17.69
CA PHE A 32 -8.55 5.24 -16.29
C PHE A 32 -9.40 6.18 -15.42
N ALA A 33 -10.05 7.16 -16.05
CA ALA A 33 -10.77 8.22 -15.37
C ALA A 33 -12.16 7.79 -14.85
N ARG A 34 -12.76 6.71 -15.38
CA ARG A 34 -14.16 6.37 -15.06
C ARG A 34 -14.34 5.81 -13.65
N TYR A 35 -13.30 5.17 -13.13
CA TYR A 35 -13.22 4.70 -11.76
C TYR A 35 -11.76 4.89 -11.35
N LYS A 36 -11.46 5.87 -10.51
CA LYS A 36 -10.10 6.17 -10.01
C LYS A 36 -9.60 5.06 -9.08
N VAL A 37 -9.36 3.89 -9.66
CA VAL A 37 -9.10 2.66 -8.91
C VAL A 37 -7.60 2.46 -8.77
N GLY A 38 -7.12 2.51 -7.52
CA GLY A 38 -5.71 2.32 -7.20
C GLY A 38 -4.88 3.60 -7.17
N LEU A 39 -3.69 3.48 -6.58
CA LEU A 39 -2.83 4.62 -6.22
C LEU A 39 -2.18 5.21 -7.47
N PHE A 40 -1.79 4.35 -8.43
CA PHE A 40 -1.23 4.75 -9.71
C PHE A 40 -2.24 5.44 -10.64
N ALA A 41 -3.48 4.93 -10.72
CA ALA A 41 -4.53 5.58 -11.51
C ALA A 41 -4.90 6.97 -10.94
N ASN A 42 -4.91 7.10 -9.61
CA ASN A 42 -5.08 8.40 -8.94
C ASN A 42 -3.92 9.35 -9.25
N PHE A 43 -2.67 8.87 -9.19
CA PHE A 43 -1.48 9.64 -9.53
C PHE A 43 -1.51 10.16 -10.98
N LEU A 44 -1.99 9.34 -11.93
CA LEU A 44 -2.16 9.73 -13.33
C LEU A 44 -3.34 10.68 -13.58
N SER A 45 -4.39 10.62 -12.77
CA SER A 45 -5.62 11.40 -12.98
C SER A 45 -5.44 12.92 -12.85
N GLY A 46 -4.33 13.38 -12.27
CA GLY A 46 -3.96 14.80 -12.20
C GLY A 46 -3.13 15.29 -13.40
N THR A 47 -2.65 14.39 -14.25
CA THR A 47 -1.76 14.70 -15.37
C THR A 47 -2.38 14.14 -16.64
N GLU A 48 -3.17 14.94 -17.35
CA GLU A 48 -3.79 14.52 -18.59
C GLU A 48 -2.71 14.08 -19.61
N MET A 49 -2.61 12.76 -19.79
CA MET A 49 -2.27 12.05 -21.04
C MET A 49 -1.11 12.62 -21.87
N LEU A 50 0.13 12.68 -21.35
CA LEU A 50 1.29 12.80 -22.26
C LEU A 50 2.41 11.77 -22.13
N ASN A 51 2.60 11.04 -21.01
CA ASN A 51 3.66 10.02 -20.94
C ASN A 51 3.42 8.94 -19.87
N LEU A 52 2.41 8.09 -20.06
CA LEU A 52 2.04 6.98 -19.16
C LEU A 52 3.26 6.20 -18.62
N TYR A 53 4.20 5.86 -19.51
CA TYR A 53 5.38 5.07 -19.16
C TYR A 53 6.37 5.84 -18.29
N VAL A 54 6.56 7.14 -18.52
CA VAL A 54 7.43 7.98 -17.67
C VAL A 54 6.85 8.11 -16.27
N TYR A 55 5.53 8.29 -16.17
CA TYR A 55 4.85 8.35 -14.88
C TYR A 55 4.85 7.00 -14.15
N ALA A 56 4.75 5.88 -14.87
CA ALA A 56 4.91 4.54 -14.29
C ALA A 56 6.31 4.38 -13.67
N VAL A 57 7.36 4.73 -14.41
CA VAL A 57 8.75 4.66 -13.92
C VAL A 57 8.95 5.59 -12.73
N ALA A 58 8.50 6.84 -12.81
CA ALA A 58 8.61 7.80 -11.72
C ALA A 58 7.86 7.33 -10.46
N TYR A 59 6.63 6.82 -10.62
CA TYR A 59 5.85 6.24 -9.54
C TYR A 59 6.59 5.09 -8.86
N LEU A 60 7.12 4.14 -9.63
CA LEU A 60 7.89 3.03 -9.08
C LEU A 60 9.14 3.50 -8.35
N ILE A 61 9.89 4.45 -8.90
CA ILE A 61 11.06 5.05 -8.24
C ILE A 61 10.65 5.66 -6.89
N VAL A 62 9.57 6.43 -6.84
CA VAL A 62 9.07 7.03 -5.59
C VAL A 62 8.73 5.95 -4.57
N MET A 63 8.06 4.88 -4.99
CA MET A 63 7.68 3.78 -4.08
C MET A 63 8.90 3.01 -3.55
N PHE A 64 9.91 2.76 -4.38
CA PHE A 64 11.18 2.16 -3.95
C PHE A 64 11.95 3.08 -2.98
N VAL A 65 12.08 4.36 -3.31
CA VAL A 65 12.75 5.35 -2.45
C VAL A 65 12.05 5.46 -1.10
N LEU A 66 10.72 5.47 -1.10
CA LEU A 66 9.94 5.53 0.14
C LEU A 66 10.13 4.28 1.01
N ALA A 67 10.13 3.09 0.41
CA ALA A 67 10.39 1.86 1.14
C ALA A 67 11.78 1.86 1.79
N ILE A 68 12.82 2.28 1.04
CA ILE A 68 14.18 2.43 1.57
C ILE A 68 14.22 3.47 2.70
N ALA A 69 13.54 4.61 2.54
CA ALA A 69 13.47 5.66 3.55
C ALA A 69 12.79 5.17 4.84
N LEU A 70 11.73 4.36 4.74
CA LEU A 70 11.05 3.77 5.88
C LEU A 70 11.94 2.77 6.62
N LEU A 71 12.63 1.89 5.90
CA LEU A 71 13.62 0.97 6.52
C LEU A 71 14.72 1.75 7.24
N TYR A 72 15.29 2.75 6.56
CA TYR A 72 16.35 3.58 7.13
C TYR A 72 15.88 4.36 8.37
N ALA A 73 14.68 4.92 8.35
CA ALA A 73 14.09 5.60 9.49
C ALA A 73 13.87 4.63 10.66
N LYS A 74 13.37 3.43 10.37
CA LYS A 74 13.15 2.37 11.37
C LYS A 74 14.45 1.95 12.06
N ASP A 75 15.52 1.69 11.29
CA ASP A 75 16.81 1.25 11.83
C ASP A 75 17.45 2.28 12.78
N ARG A 76 17.07 3.55 12.66
CA ARG A 76 17.52 4.64 13.52
C ARG A 76 16.69 4.80 14.80
N LEU A 77 15.56 4.10 14.92
CA LEU A 77 14.64 4.24 16.04
C LEU A 77 14.94 3.22 17.14
N ASP A 78 15.24 3.73 18.32
CA ASP A 78 15.50 2.88 19.48
C ASP A 78 14.20 2.52 20.21
N SER A 79 13.83 1.24 20.17
CA SER A 79 12.69 0.66 20.88
C SER A 79 12.74 0.84 22.41
N SER A 80 13.91 1.17 22.98
CA SER A 80 14.06 1.45 24.41
C SER A 80 13.37 2.75 24.83
N SER A 81 13.45 3.77 23.95
CA SER A 81 12.96 5.12 24.24
C SER A 81 11.47 5.25 23.90
N LYS A 82 10.73 6.06 24.67
CA LYS A 82 9.31 6.33 24.38
C LYS A 82 9.13 6.99 23.01
N GLN A 83 10.04 7.88 22.63
CA GLN A 83 10.04 8.55 21.33
C GLN A 83 10.35 7.58 20.19
N GLY A 84 11.33 6.68 20.37
CA GLY A 84 11.66 5.66 19.38
C GLY A 84 10.51 4.67 19.15
N ARG A 85 9.79 4.27 20.20
CA ARG A 85 8.57 3.45 20.07
C ARG A 85 7.46 4.15 19.29
N LEU A 86 7.20 5.43 19.56
CA LEU A 86 6.24 6.21 18.77
C LEU A 86 6.66 6.31 17.31
N GLY A 87 7.96 6.48 17.04
CA GLY A 87 8.48 6.44 15.68
C GLY A 87 8.28 5.08 15.01
N LEU A 88 8.53 3.97 15.71
CA LEU A 88 8.35 2.62 15.18
C LEU A 88 6.87 2.35 14.85
N LEU A 89 5.95 2.77 15.73
CA LEU A 89 4.52 2.70 15.49
C LEU A 89 4.10 3.56 14.29
N ALA A 90 4.68 4.75 14.13
CA ALA A 90 4.41 5.61 12.98
C ALA A 90 4.91 4.97 11.68
N VAL A 91 6.12 4.40 11.67
CA VAL A 91 6.65 3.68 10.49
C VAL A 91 5.77 2.48 10.15
N ALA A 92 5.40 1.67 11.13
CA ALA A 92 4.52 0.52 10.93
C ALA A 92 3.14 0.94 10.42
N GLY A 93 2.58 2.03 10.96
CA GLY A 93 1.32 2.61 10.50
C GLY A 93 1.38 3.09 9.05
N ILE A 94 2.43 3.86 8.69
CA ILE A 94 2.64 4.33 7.32
C ILE A 94 2.79 3.15 6.37
N ALA A 95 3.67 2.19 6.68
CA ALA A 95 3.88 0.99 5.86
C ALA A 95 2.59 0.17 5.70
N GLY A 96 1.81 0.04 6.77
CA GLY A 96 0.50 -0.61 6.76
C GLY A 96 -0.50 0.08 5.86
N VAL A 97 -0.61 1.42 5.93
CA VAL A 97 -1.48 2.21 5.05
C VAL A 97 -1.09 1.99 3.59
N PHE A 98 0.20 2.06 3.26
CA PHE A 98 0.67 1.79 1.89
C PHE A 98 0.29 0.38 1.43
N TYR A 99 0.51 -0.63 2.28
CA TYR A 99 0.12 -2.01 1.96
C TYR A 99 -1.37 -2.13 1.66
N VAL A 100 -2.24 -1.54 2.50
CA VAL A 100 -3.69 -1.59 2.32
C VAL A 100 -4.11 -0.94 1.01
N VAL A 101 -3.68 0.31 0.78
CA VAL A 101 -4.09 1.08 -0.42
C VAL A 101 -3.58 0.42 -1.70
N LEU A 102 -2.36 -0.11 -1.70
CA LEU A 102 -1.82 -0.82 -2.87
C LEU A 102 -2.52 -2.15 -3.12
N SER A 103 -2.81 -2.91 -2.07
CA SER A 103 -3.51 -4.20 -2.20
C SER A 103 -4.94 -4.00 -2.70
N GLU A 104 -5.66 -3.02 -2.13
CA GLU A 104 -6.99 -2.62 -2.58
C GLU A 104 -6.95 -2.17 -4.04
N GLY A 105 -6.03 -1.26 -4.39
CA GLY A 105 -5.86 -0.75 -5.75
C GLY A 105 -5.63 -1.86 -6.77
N PHE A 106 -4.71 -2.78 -6.46
CA PHE A 106 -4.45 -3.95 -7.28
C PHE A 106 -5.70 -4.83 -7.45
N ILE A 107 -6.39 -5.19 -6.37
CA ILE A 107 -7.57 -6.07 -6.41
C ILE A 107 -8.68 -5.44 -7.26
N VAL A 108 -9.02 -4.18 -6.99
CA VAL A 108 -10.13 -3.52 -7.68
C VAL A 108 -9.77 -3.31 -9.17
N ASN A 109 -8.51 -3.00 -9.51
CA ASN A 109 -8.06 -2.93 -10.89
C ASN A 109 -8.12 -4.29 -11.60
N PHE A 110 -7.74 -5.36 -10.92
CA PHE A 110 -7.81 -6.72 -11.45
C PHE A 110 -9.26 -7.14 -11.79
N PHE A 111 -10.22 -6.78 -10.95
CA PHE A 111 -11.64 -7.09 -11.14
C PHE A 111 -12.43 -6.02 -11.91
N LEU A 112 -11.77 -5.00 -12.48
CA LEU A 112 -12.46 -3.86 -13.09
C LEU A 112 -13.46 -4.27 -14.17
N ARG A 113 -13.13 -5.28 -14.99
CA ARG A 113 -14.05 -5.78 -16.03
C ARG A 113 -15.34 -6.35 -15.43
N SER A 114 -15.23 -7.13 -14.35
CA SER A 114 -16.40 -7.64 -13.63
C SER A 114 -17.19 -6.53 -12.95
N ILE A 115 -16.52 -5.45 -12.52
CA ILE A 115 -17.17 -4.24 -12.00
C ILE A 115 -17.97 -3.52 -13.09
N LEU A 116 -17.41 -3.38 -14.30
CA LEU A 116 -18.11 -2.77 -15.43
C LEU A 116 -19.35 -3.57 -15.83
N GLU A 117 -19.28 -4.90 -15.77
CA GLU A 117 -20.41 -5.79 -16.10
C GLU A 117 -21.49 -5.84 -15.00
N ARG A 118 -21.11 -5.74 -13.72
CA ARG A 118 -22.02 -5.90 -12.57
C ARG A 118 -22.48 -4.59 -11.92
N GLY A 119 -21.86 -3.47 -12.27
CA GLY A 119 -22.23 -2.14 -11.80
C GLY A 119 -21.64 -1.73 -10.45
N ILE A 120 -22.08 -0.56 -9.96
CA ILE A 120 -21.51 0.16 -8.81
C ILE A 120 -21.65 -0.61 -7.49
N ASP A 121 -22.72 -1.40 -7.31
CA ASP A 121 -22.92 -2.18 -6.08
C ASP A 121 -21.81 -3.23 -5.89
N PHE A 122 -21.35 -3.84 -6.98
CA PHE A 122 -20.24 -4.78 -6.95
C PHE A 122 -18.91 -4.08 -6.65
N LEU A 123 -18.69 -2.87 -7.19
CA LEU A 123 -17.53 -2.05 -6.84
C LEU A 123 -17.49 -1.78 -5.33
N PHE A 124 -18.58 -1.26 -4.76
CA PHE A 124 -18.65 -0.93 -3.34
C PHE A 124 -18.36 -2.14 -2.45
N TRP A 125 -18.99 -3.29 -2.76
CA TRP A 125 -18.77 -4.52 -2.01
C TRP A 125 -17.32 -5.03 -2.13
N LEU A 126 -16.78 -5.08 -3.35
CA LEU A 126 -15.41 -5.54 -3.59
C LEU A 126 -14.37 -4.65 -2.90
N THR A 127 -14.51 -3.33 -3.03
CA THR A 127 -13.65 -2.35 -2.38
C THR A 127 -13.68 -2.54 -0.85
N GLY A 128 -14.86 -2.68 -0.26
CA GLY A 128 -15.00 -2.91 1.18
C GLY A 128 -14.35 -4.22 1.64
N VAL A 129 -14.57 -5.32 0.91
CA VAL A 129 -13.97 -6.62 1.22
C VAL A 129 -12.45 -6.58 1.07
N ALA A 130 -11.94 -5.99 -0.01
CA ALA A 130 -10.50 -5.87 -0.26
C ALA A 130 -9.81 -5.03 0.81
N TYR A 131 -10.39 -3.88 1.16
CA TYR A 131 -9.87 -2.98 2.19
C TYR A 131 -9.84 -3.66 3.57
N LEU A 132 -10.94 -4.31 3.97
CA LEU A 132 -11.00 -5.06 5.23
C LEU A 132 -10.00 -6.21 5.25
N ALA A 133 -9.94 -7.02 4.19
CA ALA A 133 -9.01 -8.15 4.11
C ALA A 133 -7.55 -7.69 4.22
N ALA A 134 -7.18 -6.62 3.51
CA ALA A 134 -5.83 -6.06 3.58
C ALA A 134 -5.54 -5.48 4.97
N THR A 135 -6.50 -4.79 5.58
CA THR A 135 -6.37 -4.20 6.92
C THR A 135 -6.19 -5.27 8.00
N PHE A 136 -7.01 -6.33 7.97
CA PHE A 136 -6.86 -7.48 8.87
C PHE A 136 -5.53 -8.19 8.68
N SER A 137 -5.08 -8.35 7.43
CA SER A 137 -3.79 -8.95 7.13
C SER A 137 -2.64 -8.15 7.73
N VAL A 138 -2.61 -6.83 7.52
CA VAL A 138 -1.61 -5.94 8.13
C VAL A 138 -1.66 -6.02 9.65
N GLY A 139 -2.86 -5.94 10.23
CA GLY A 139 -3.05 -6.06 11.67
C GLY A 139 -2.44 -7.35 12.19
N PHE A 140 -2.73 -8.48 11.56
CA PHE A 140 -2.19 -9.78 11.95
C PHE A 140 -0.66 -9.87 11.82
N TYR A 141 -0.09 -9.39 10.71
CA TYR A 141 1.35 -9.43 10.50
C TYR A 141 2.12 -8.53 11.45
N VAL A 142 1.62 -7.33 11.73
CA VAL A 142 2.31 -6.31 12.54
C VAL A 142 2.07 -6.51 14.05
N TRP A 143 1.00 -7.22 14.43
CA TRP A 143 0.58 -7.39 15.83
C TRP A 143 1.72 -7.86 16.75
N HIS A 144 2.43 -8.90 16.33
CA HIS A 144 3.49 -9.48 17.15
C HIS A 144 4.62 -8.47 17.45
N ASP A 145 5.02 -7.70 16.44
CA ASP A 145 6.09 -6.71 16.55
C ASP A 145 5.65 -5.51 17.40
N VAL A 146 4.40 -5.04 17.21
CA VAL A 146 3.82 -3.98 18.03
C VAL A 146 3.73 -4.39 19.49
N VAL A 147 3.25 -5.60 19.78
CA VAL A 147 3.19 -6.11 21.16
C VAL A 147 4.58 -6.20 21.77
N ALA A 148 5.60 -6.63 21.01
CA ALA A 148 6.98 -6.66 21.49
C ALA A 148 7.52 -5.26 21.83
N TRP A 149 7.26 -4.25 20.98
CA TRP A 149 7.68 -2.87 21.22
C TRP A 149 6.93 -2.19 22.36
N VAL A 150 5.68 -2.58 22.62
CA VAL A 150 4.92 -2.07 23.75
C VAL A 150 5.38 -2.74 25.05
N ARG A 151 5.58 -4.07 25.07
CA ARG A 151 5.99 -4.81 26.28
C ARG A 151 7.41 -4.52 26.74
N SER A 152 8.33 -4.18 25.85
CA SER A 152 9.68 -3.72 26.22
C SER A 152 9.66 -2.44 27.06
N ALA A 153 8.52 -1.74 27.11
CA ALA A 153 8.25 -0.63 28.03
C ALA A 153 7.95 -1.07 29.47
N ASP A 154 7.24 -2.18 29.63
CA ASP A 154 6.72 -2.63 30.93
C ASP A 154 7.79 -3.36 31.75
N ALA A 155 8.77 -4.00 31.08
CA ALA A 155 9.89 -4.68 31.75
C ALA A 155 10.87 -3.75 32.48
N ARG A 156 10.66 -2.42 32.47
CA ARG A 156 11.47 -1.41 33.17
C ARG A 156 10.72 -0.63 34.25
N ARG A 157 9.49 -1.04 34.59
CA ARG A 157 8.78 -0.58 35.79
C ARG A 157 8.91 -1.62 36.88
#